data_AF-A0AA91EKL9-F1
#
_entry.id   AF-A0AA91EKL9-F1
#
_cell.length_a   1.000
_cell.length_b   1.000
_cell.length_c   1.000
_cell.angle_alpha   90.00
_cell.angle_beta   90.00
_cell.angle_gamma   90.00
#
_symmetry.space_group_name_H-M   'P 1'
#
loop_
_entity.id
_entity.type
_entity.pdbx_description
1 polymer ?
#
loop_
_entity_poly.entity_id
_entity_poly.type
_entity_poly.pdbx_seq_one_letter_code
_entity_poly.pdbx_strand_id
1 'polypeptide(L)'
;MFTHIALSTLNGLELMVYNYVIKNKDKVMYMTIRELADEADVSTTTILRFCKKMNCSGYSEFRIRFKLYLEQEEKLLLTSGASEIMSFFKSIHNDEFEELITRTAKQIAEAERIIFVGAGTSGTLGKYGARFFSNVGKFSNYIDDPYYPISTDMYKNAIAIILSVSGETPEILKLASQFSLHHCKIISITNSETSSLARMADFNLSYHMPQILIASEYNITTQVPVIYMLEAIGNKLEKNISS
;
A
#
# COMPACT_ATOMS: atom_id res chain seq x y z
N MET A 1 20.74 10.29 0.38
CA MET A 1 22.13 10.76 0.62
C MET A 1 22.70 11.50 -0.58
N PHE A 2 22.59 10.98 -1.80
CA PHE A 2 23.06 11.64 -3.02
C PHE A 2 21.92 12.38 -3.73
N THR A 3 21.86 13.70 -3.62
CA THR A 3 20.85 14.51 -4.33
C THR A 3 21.31 14.84 -5.74
N HIS A 4 20.37 15.04 -6.67
CA HIS A 4 20.69 15.43 -8.05
C HIS A 4 21.53 16.72 -8.12
N ILE A 5 21.28 17.66 -7.19
CA ILE A 5 22.03 18.91 -7.07
C ILE A 5 23.47 18.66 -6.55
N ALA A 6 23.65 17.76 -5.58
CA ALA A 6 25.00 17.44 -5.11
C ALA A 6 25.82 16.73 -6.20
N LEU A 7 25.21 15.83 -6.96
CA LEU A 7 25.86 15.08 -8.03
C LEU A 7 26.29 15.96 -9.21
N SER A 8 25.49 16.98 -9.58
CA SER A 8 25.83 17.89 -10.67
C SER A 8 27.02 18.82 -10.37
N THR A 9 27.42 18.93 -9.10
CA THR A 9 28.55 19.77 -8.69
C THR A 9 29.89 19.02 -8.65
N LEU A 10 29.90 17.70 -8.85
CA LEU A 10 31.12 16.88 -8.77
C LEU A 10 32.03 17.09 -9.98
N ASN A 11 33.33 17.21 -9.74
CA ASN A 11 34.34 17.16 -10.81
C ASN A 11 34.68 15.70 -11.17
N GLY A 12 35.49 15.48 -12.21
CA GLY A 12 35.82 14.13 -12.70
C GLY A 12 36.42 13.20 -11.63
N LEU A 13 37.31 13.71 -10.78
CA LEU A 13 37.94 12.91 -9.72
C LEU A 13 36.95 12.61 -8.57
N GLU A 14 36.08 13.56 -8.22
CA GLU A 14 35.03 13.32 -7.22
C GLU A 14 33.94 12.39 -7.76
N LEU A 15 33.70 12.39 -9.08
CA LEU A 15 32.81 11.44 -9.74
C LEU A 15 33.38 10.01 -9.71
N MET A 16 34.71 9.85 -9.80
CA MET A 16 35.37 8.55 -9.60
C MET A 16 35.12 8.03 -8.19
N VAL A 17 35.24 8.89 -7.16
CA VAL A 17 34.91 8.54 -5.77
C VAL A 17 33.45 8.10 -5.67
N TYR A 18 32.51 8.89 -6.22
CA TYR A 18 31.08 8.54 -6.23
C TYR A 18 30.82 7.17 -6.88
N ASN A 19 31.38 6.94 -8.07
CA ASN A 19 31.19 5.71 -8.82
C ASN A 19 31.74 4.50 -8.06
N TYR A 20 32.90 4.64 -7.41
CA TYR A 20 33.46 3.58 -6.57
C TYR A 20 32.57 3.28 -5.37
N VAL A 21 32.12 4.34 -4.67
CA VAL A 21 31.25 4.22 -3.48
C VAL A 21 29.94 3.51 -3.80
N ILE A 22 29.30 3.83 -4.92
CA ILE A 22 28.04 3.21 -5.34
C ILE A 22 28.22 1.77 -5.81
N LYS A 23 29.36 1.42 -6.42
CA LYS A 23 29.64 0.05 -6.86
C LYS A 23 30.07 -0.88 -5.72
N ASN A 24 30.64 -0.35 -4.64
CA ASN A 24 31.25 -1.13 -3.55
C ASN A 24 30.69 -0.75 -2.17
N LYS A 25 29.36 -0.59 -2.09
CA LYS A 25 28.62 -0.14 -0.89
C LYS A 25 29.06 -0.85 0.40
N ASP A 26 29.15 -2.18 0.36
CA ASP A 26 29.44 -3.01 1.54
C ASP A 26 30.86 -2.84 2.08
N LYS A 27 31.84 -2.63 1.19
CA LYS A 27 33.25 -2.51 1.56
C LYS A 27 33.57 -1.13 2.11
N VAL A 28 33.00 -0.09 1.51
CA VAL A 28 33.27 1.32 1.84
C VAL A 28 32.93 1.64 3.30
N MET A 29 31.92 0.96 3.87
CA MET A 29 31.54 1.13 5.29
C MET A 29 32.65 0.77 6.28
N TYR A 30 33.60 -0.07 5.87
CA TYR A 30 34.69 -0.55 6.72
C TYR A 30 36.05 0.03 6.33
N MET A 31 36.13 0.73 5.20
CA MET A 31 37.36 1.35 4.72
C MET A 31 37.71 2.61 5.52
N THR A 32 39.01 2.79 5.73
CA THR A 32 39.64 4.06 6.08
C THR A 32 39.69 5.00 4.87
N ILE A 33 39.93 6.28 5.11
CA ILE A 33 40.03 7.26 4.02
C ILE A 33 41.20 6.96 3.07
N ARG A 34 42.26 6.30 3.56
CA ARG A 34 43.44 5.94 2.75
C ARG A 34 43.10 4.77 1.83
N GLU A 35 42.50 3.72 2.37
CA GLU A 35 42.06 2.57 1.56
C GLU A 35 41.06 2.99 0.48
N LEU A 36 40.12 3.89 0.80
CA LEU A 36 39.20 4.41 -0.21
C LEU A 36 39.93 5.27 -1.27
N ALA A 37 40.97 6.01 -0.88
CA ALA A 37 41.76 6.82 -1.80
C ALA A 37 42.52 5.93 -2.80
N ASP A 38 43.14 4.87 -2.28
CA ASP A 38 43.92 3.92 -3.08
C ASP A 38 43.02 3.14 -4.04
N GLU A 39 41.87 2.63 -3.57
CA GLU A 39 40.94 1.85 -4.40
C GLU A 39 40.18 2.69 -5.44
N ALA A 40 39.89 3.96 -5.13
CA ALA A 40 39.24 4.87 -6.07
C ALA A 40 40.25 5.60 -6.98
N ASP A 41 41.55 5.33 -6.85
CA ASP A 41 42.66 5.97 -7.58
C ASP A 41 42.63 7.51 -7.49
N VAL A 42 42.48 8.03 -6.27
CA VAL A 42 42.44 9.47 -5.98
C VAL A 42 43.21 9.83 -4.72
N SER A 43 43.47 11.11 -4.51
CA SER A 43 44.03 11.58 -3.22
C SER A 43 42.99 11.67 -2.11
N THR A 44 43.43 11.52 -0.85
CA THR A 44 42.58 11.72 0.35
C THR A 44 41.94 13.12 0.39
N THR A 45 42.61 14.15 -0.14
CA THR A 45 42.07 15.51 -0.28
C THR A 45 40.87 15.55 -1.24
N THR A 46 40.85 14.71 -2.27
CA THR A 46 39.71 14.60 -3.19
C THR A 46 38.50 13.97 -2.50
N ILE A 47 38.72 12.92 -1.69
CA ILE A 47 37.66 12.33 -0.87
C ILE A 47 37.09 13.33 0.12
N LEU A 48 37.93 14.15 0.77
CA LEU A 48 37.44 15.19 1.68
C LEU A 48 36.60 16.26 0.98
N ARG A 49 36.99 16.68 -0.24
CA ARG A 49 36.20 17.61 -1.05
C ARG A 49 34.85 17.01 -1.45
N PHE A 50 34.84 15.75 -1.87
CA PHE A 50 33.61 14.99 -2.12
C PHE A 50 32.71 14.93 -0.89
N CYS A 51 33.25 14.59 0.30
CA CYS A 51 32.48 14.54 1.55
C CYS A 51 31.84 15.89 1.88
N LYS A 52 32.57 17.01 1.70
CA LYS A 52 32.04 18.36 1.91
C LYS A 52 30.87 18.68 0.97
N LYS A 53 30.96 18.30 -0.31
CA LYS A 53 29.86 18.47 -1.28
C LYS A 53 28.63 17.61 -0.95
N MET A 54 28.83 16.51 -0.22
CA MET A 54 27.76 15.69 0.33
C MET A 54 27.26 16.18 1.70
N ASN A 55 27.57 17.44 2.07
CA ASN A 55 27.23 18.06 3.35
C ASN A 55 27.70 17.25 4.56
N CYS A 56 28.90 16.66 4.49
CA CYS A 56 29.55 15.99 5.62
C CYS A 56 30.78 16.81 6.06
N SER A 57 31.01 16.93 7.36
CA SER A 57 32.18 17.63 7.92
C SER A 57 33.51 16.92 7.60
N GLY A 58 33.46 15.62 7.31
CA GLY A 58 34.61 14.82 6.90
C GLY A 58 34.24 13.36 6.57
N TYR A 59 35.25 12.53 6.32
CA TYR A 59 35.06 11.14 5.89
C TYR A 59 34.42 10.25 6.97
N SER A 60 34.76 10.45 8.25
CA SER A 60 34.17 9.68 9.34
C SER A 60 32.66 9.89 9.44
N GLU A 61 32.19 11.13 9.31
CA GLU A 61 30.77 11.45 9.28
C GLU A 61 30.11 10.89 8.01
N PHE A 62 30.76 11.05 6.85
CA PHE A 62 30.28 10.47 5.60
C PHE A 62 30.05 8.96 5.74
N ARG A 63 31.01 8.22 6.31
CA ARG A 63 30.93 6.76 6.49
C ARG A 63 29.78 6.36 7.41
N ILE A 64 29.58 7.09 8.51
CA ILE A 64 28.44 6.85 9.43
C ILE A 64 27.12 7.10 8.71
N ARG A 65 26.98 8.24 8.01
CA ARG A 65 25.77 8.58 7.26
C ARG A 65 25.51 7.62 6.11
N PHE A 66 26.56 7.12 5.46
CA PHE A 66 26.48 6.12 4.41
C PHE A 66 26.00 4.78 4.96
N LYS A 67 26.54 4.34 6.09
CA LYS A 67 26.07 3.13 6.79
C LYS A 67 24.60 3.22 7.15
N LEU A 68 24.16 4.34 7.76
CA LEU A 68 22.75 4.56 8.09
C LEU A 68 21.85 4.61 6.84
N TYR A 69 22.36 5.18 5.74
CA TYR A 69 21.65 5.20 4.46
C TYR A 69 21.49 3.78 3.88
N LEU A 70 22.52 2.93 3.95
CA LEU A 70 22.47 1.54 3.52
C LEU A 70 21.58 0.70 4.42
N GLU A 71 21.63 0.87 5.73
CA GLU A 71 20.72 0.18 6.67
C GLU A 71 19.25 0.56 6.39
N GLN A 72 18.97 1.80 5.98
CA GLN A 72 17.63 2.22 5.54
C GLN A 72 17.25 1.62 4.18
N GLU A 73 18.17 1.61 3.22
CA GLU A 73 17.97 1.00 1.89
C GLU A 73 17.74 -0.52 2.01
N GLU A 74 18.50 -1.20 2.86
CA GLU A 74 18.36 -2.63 3.15
C GLU A 74 17.07 -2.94 3.91
N LYS A 75 16.65 -2.07 4.85
CA LYS A 75 15.33 -2.20 5.50
C LYS A 75 14.18 -2.02 4.51
N LEU A 76 14.32 -1.13 3.52
CA LEU A 76 13.38 -0.98 2.39
C LEU A 76 13.38 -2.17 1.43
N LEU A 77 14.51 -2.86 1.27
CA LEU A 77 14.66 -4.05 0.41
C LEU A 77 14.21 -5.35 1.13
N LEU A 78 14.42 -5.46 2.44
CA LEU A 78 13.95 -6.57 3.28
C LEU A 78 12.44 -6.49 3.55
N THR A 79 11.83 -5.30 3.43
CA THR A 79 10.38 -5.13 3.18
C THR A 79 10.04 -5.42 1.70
N SER A 80 10.59 -6.50 1.15
CA SER A 80 10.06 -7.06 -0.09
C SER A 80 8.65 -7.54 0.28
N GLY A 81 7.61 -6.94 -0.31
CA GLY A 81 6.20 -7.10 0.09
C GLY A 81 5.70 -8.52 0.33
N ALA A 82 6.45 -9.55 -0.10
CA ALA A 82 6.22 -10.95 0.24
C ALA A 82 6.18 -11.22 1.76
N SER A 83 7.03 -10.59 2.58
CA SER A 83 7.04 -10.84 4.04
C SER A 83 5.75 -10.33 4.70
N GLU A 84 5.33 -9.12 4.35
CA GLU A 84 4.09 -8.49 4.81
C GLU A 84 2.88 -9.28 4.33
N ILE A 85 2.87 -9.73 3.07
CA ILE A 85 1.81 -10.60 2.53
C ILE A 85 1.78 -11.95 3.25
N MET A 86 2.93 -12.57 3.54
CA MET A 86 2.97 -13.80 4.34
C MET A 86 2.47 -13.57 5.76
N SER A 87 2.78 -12.42 6.37
CA SER A 87 2.26 -12.03 7.68
C SER A 87 0.75 -11.86 7.65
N PHE A 88 0.21 -11.23 6.60
CA PHE A 88 -1.23 -11.14 6.37
C PHE A 88 -1.87 -12.53 6.34
N PHE A 89 -1.36 -13.44 5.50
CA PHE A 89 -1.91 -14.79 5.40
C PHE A 89 -1.84 -15.57 6.71
N LYS A 90 -0.78 -15.37 7.51
CA LYS A 90 -0.71 -15.93 8.87
C LYS A 90 -1.75 -15.33 9.80
N SER A 91 -1.99 -14.01 9.74
CA SER A 91 -2.94 -13.34 10.63
C SER A 91 -4.40 -13.68 10.33
N ILE A 92 -4.73 -14.02 9.08
CA ILE A 92 -6.09 -14.41 8.69
C ILE A 92 -6.36 -15.92 8.74
N HIS A 93 -5.34 -16.74 9.04
CA HIS A 93 -5.48 -18.19 9.15
C HIS A 93 -6.01 -18.58 10.55
N ASN A 94 -7.24 -18.17 10.85
CA ASN A 94 -7.93 -18.47 12.10
C ASN A 94 -9.45 -18.56 11.89
N ASP A 95 -10.15 -19.16 12.86
CA ASP A 95 -11.60 -19.40 12.76
C ASP A 95 -12.42 -18.10 12.81
N GLU A 96 -11.94 -17.07 13.50
CA GLU A 96 -12.61 -15.76 13.61
C GLU A 96 -12.70 -15.07 12.25
N PHE A 97 -11.62 -15.11 11.46
CA PHE A 97 -11.61 -14.56 10.11
C PHE A 97 -12.49 -15.37 9.14
N GLU A 98 -12.46 -16.70 9.22
CA GLU A 98 -13.36 -17.55 8.43
C GLU A 98 -14.84 -17.32 8.77
N GLU A 99 -15.16 -17.13 10.06
CA GLU A 99 -16.51 -16.76 10.49
C GLU A 99 -16.91 -15.38 9.94
N LEU A 100 -16.01 -14.39 10.02
CA LEU A 100 -16.24 -13.05 9.46
C LEU A 100 -16.56 -13.12 7.96
N ILE A 101 -15.73 -13.79 7.16
CA ILE A 101 -15.96 -13.98 5.71
C ILE A 101 -17.29 -14.71 5.46
N THR A 102 -17.59 -15.74 6.24
CA THR A 102 -18.83 -16.53 6.10
C THR A 102 -20.07 -15.67 6.42
N ARG A 103 -20.01 -14.87 7.49
CA ARG A 103 -21.08 -13.94 7.86
C ARG A 103 -21.28 -12.86 6.81
N THR A 104 -20.20 -12.27 6.31
CA THR A 104 -20.24 -11.28 5.23
C THR A 104 -20.85 -11.87 3.96
N ALA A 105 -20.42 -13.07 3.55
CA ALA A 105 -20.99 -13.76 2.39
C ALA A 105 -22.49 -14.04 2.57
N LYS A 106 -22.95 -14.43 3.76
CA LYS A 106 -24.38 -14.63 4.04
C LYS A 106 -25.19 -13.34 3.84
N GLN A 107 -24.70 -12.21 4.35
CA GLN A 107 -25.36 -10.91 4.18
C GLN A 107 -25.44 -10.49 2.71
N ILE A 108 -24.37 -10.74 1.95
CA ILE A 108 -24.33 -10.46 0.52
C ILE A 108 -25.25 -11.43 -0.25
N ALA A 109 -25.39 -12.68 0.19
CA ALA A 109 -26.22 -13.67 -0.46
C ALA A 109 -27.71 -13.26 -0.47
N GLU A 110 -28.17 -12.61 0.60
CA GLU A 110 -29.54 -12.11 0.79
C GLU A 110 -29.84 -10.82 0.02
N ALA A 111 -28.81 -10.10 -0.46
CA ALA A 111 -28.99 -8.84 -1.19
C ALA A 111 -29.34 -9.08 -2.66
N GLU A 112 -30.27 -8.27 -3.19
CA GLU A 112 -30.63 -8.30 -4.61
C GLU A 112 -29.56 -7.63 -5.48
N ARG A 113 -28.89 -6.60 -4.93
CA ARG A 113 -27.90 -5.80 -5.63
C ARG A 113 -26.67 -5.56 -4.78
N ILE A 114 -25.51 -5.61 -5.40
CA ILE A 114 -24.23 -5.27 -4.77
C ILE A 114 -23.65 -4.05 -5.48
N ILE A 115 -23.25 -3.03 -4.73
CA ILE A 115 -22.64 -1.82 -5.26
C ILE A 115 -21.26 -1.67 -4.65
N PHE A 116 -20.24 -1.87 -5.47
CA PHE A 116 -18.85 -1.62 -5.09
C PHE A 116 -18.54 -0.12 -5.22
N VAL A 117 -17.92 0.48 -4.21
CA VAL A 117 -17.62 1.92 -4.20
C VAL A 117 -16.16 2.12 -3.83
N GLY A 118 -15.45 2.99 -4.56
CA GLY A 118 -14.07 3.36 -4.24
C GLY A 118 -13.57 4.41 -5.20
N ALA A 119 -12.39 5.00 -4.94
CA ALA A 119 -11.75 5.93 -5.87
C ALA A 119 -10.32 5.46 -6.20
N GLY A 120 -9.82 5.84 -7.38
CA GLY A 120 -8.47 5.46 -7.83
C GLY A 120 -8.25 3.94 -7.86
N THR A 121 -7.18 3.47 -7.21
CA THR A 121 -6.88 2.03 -7.09
C THR A 121 -8.01 1.26 -6.42
N SER A 122 -8.63 1.80 -5.38
CA SER A 122 -9.78 1.18 -4.72
C SER A 122 -11.00 1.08 -5.64
N GLY A 123 -11.22 2.09 -6.49
CA GLY A 123 -12.27 2.04 -7.52
C GLY A 123 -12.02 0.94 -8.56
N THR A 124 -10.76 0.76 -8.96
CA THR A 124 -10.35 -0.32 -9.88
C THR A 124 -10.57 -1.71 -9.25
N LEU A 125 -10.26 -1.88 -7.97
CA LEU A 125 -10.55 -3.11 -7.23
C LEU A 125 -12.06 -3.32 -7.02
N GLY A 126 -12.83 -2.24 -6.89
CA GLY A 126 -14.29 -2.28 -6.90
C GLY A 126 -14.83 -2.81 -8.22
N LYS A 127 -14.26 -2.39 -9.37
CA LYS A 127 -14.60 -2.96 -10.69
C LYS A 127 -14.28 -4.45 -10.77
N TYR A 128 -13.11 -4.85 -10.27
CA TYR A 128 -12.72 -6.26 -10.18
C TYR A 128 -13.75 -7.07 -9.36
N GLY A 129 -14.07 -6.59 -8.16
CA GLY A 129 -15.08 -7.20 -7.28
C GLY A 129 -16.44 -7.31 -7.96
N ALA A 130 -16.93 -6.23 -8.58
CA ALA A 130 -18.20 -6.24 -9.29
C ALA A 130 -18.22 -7.30 -10.41
N ARG A 131 -17.14 -7.40 -11.19
CA ARG A 131 -17.03 -8.42 -12.24
C ARG A 131 -16.97 -9.84 -11.66
N PHE A 132 -16.15 -10.05 -10.64
CA PHE A 132 -16.00 -11.35 -9.98
C PHE A 132 -17.33 -11.83 -9.38
N PHE A 133 -18.03 -10.95 -8.67
CA PHE A 133 -19.33 -11.26 -8.05
C PHE A 133 -20.42 -11.51 -9.09
N SER A 134 -20.35 -10.84 -10.25
CA SER A 134 -21.21 -11.15 -11.40
C SER A 134 -20.95 -12.54 -11.96
N ASN A 135 -19.69 -12.99 -12.01
CA ASN A 135 -19.36 -14.34 -12.48
C ASN A 135 -19.92 -15.44 -11.55
N VAL A 136 -20.06 -15.15 -10.25
CA VAL A 136 -20.71 -16.06 -9.28
C VAL A 136 -22.22 -15.79 -9.13
N GLY A 137 -22.86 -15.17 -10.13
CA GLY A 137 -24.32 -15.06 -10.21
C GLY A 137 -24.97 -13.92 -9.44
N LYS A 138 -24.22 -12.94 -8.92
CA LYS A 138 -24.78 -11.77 -8.23
C LYS A 138 -24.91 -10.55 -9.13
N PHE A 139 -26.01 -9.82 -9.00
CA PHE A 139 -26.18 -8.55 -9.71
C PHE A 139 -25.32 -7.45 -9.07
N SER A 140 -24.13 -7.23 -9.64
CA SER A 140 -23.09 -6.40 -9.04
C SER A 140 -22.69 -5.24 -9.97
N ASN A 141 -22.67 -4.02 -9.44
CA ASN A 141 -22.22 -2.81 -10.13
C ASN A 141 -21.11 -2.13 -9.34
N TYR A 142 -20.44 -1.16 -9.95
CA TYR A 142 -19.41 -0.36 -9.27
C TYR A 142 -19.64 1.14 -9.47
N ILE A 143 -19.11 1.93 -8.55
CA ILE A 143 -19.01 3.38 -8.58
C ILE A 143 -17.55 3.73 -8.27
N ASP A 144 -16.80 4.13 -9.30
CA ASP A 144 -15.39 4.54 -9.18
C ASP A 144 -15.19 6.07 -9.25
N ASP A 145 -16.27 6.81 -9.52
CA ASP A 145 -16.33 8.26 -9.45
C ASP A 145 -16.92 8.69 -8.09
N PRO A 146 -16.14 9.35 -7.22
CA PRO A 146 -16.62 9.83 -5.92
C PRO A 146 -17.76 10.86 -6.00
N TYR A 147 -18.00 11.46 -7.18
CA TYR A 147 -19.06 12.43 -7.41
C TYR A 147 -20.28 11.83 -8.13
N TYR A 148 -20.33 10.52 -8.30
CA TYR A 148 -21.39 9.84 -9.04
C TYR A 148 -22.79 10.13 -8.44
N PRO A 149 -23.77 10.57 -9.25
CA PRO A 149 -25.13 10.80 -8.77
C PRO A 149 -25.85 9.47 -8.56
N ILE A 150 -26.11 9.11 -7.31
CA ILE A 150 -26.85 7.89 -6.96
C ILE A 150 -28.34 8.21 -6.83
N SER A 151 -29.18 7.50 -7.58
CA SER A 151 -30.65 7.61 -7.46
C SER A 151 -31.19 6.79 -6.31
N THR A 152 -32.36 7.15 -5.78
CA THR A 152 -32.97 6.46 -4.61
C THR A 152 -33.19 4.96 -4.87
N ASP A 153 -33.47 4.56 -6.11
CA ASP A 153 -33.69 3.16 -6.49
C ASP A 153 -32.43 2.30 -6.46
N MET A 154 -31.23 2.91 -6.51
CA MET A 154 -29.98 2.17 -6.39
C MET A 154 -29.78 1.63 -4.96
N TYR A 155 -30.32 2.29 -3.94
CA TYR A 155 -30.18 1.88 -2.53
C TYR A 155 -31.11 0.72 -2.13
N LYS A 156 -32.24 0.54 -2.82
CA LYS A 156 -33.25 -0.48 -2.46
C LYS A 156 -32.68 -1.89 -2.59
N ASN A 157 -32.84 -2.68 -1.53
CA ASN A 157 -32.38 -4.07 -1.42
C ASN A 157 -30.92 -4.27 -1.85
N ALA A 158 -30.11 -3.21 -1.70
CA ALA A 158 -28.71 -3.20 -2.07
C ALA A 158 -27.82 -3.38 -0.84
N ILE A 159 -26.61 -3.84 -1.09
CA ILE A 159 -25.50 -3.76 -0.14
C ILE A 159 -24.35 -3.00 -0.79
N ALA A 160 -23.78 -2.04 -0.07
CA ALA A 160 -22.64 -1.27 -0.53
C ALA A 160 -21.35 -1.90 0.02
N ILE A 161 -20.41 -2.24 -0.88
CA ILE A 161 -19.06 -2.69 -0.52
C ILE A 161 -18.10 -1.55 -0.82
N ILE A 162 -17.62 -0.86 0.21
CA ILE A 162 -16.86 0.38 0.08
C ILE A 162 -15.38 0.13 0.38
N LEU A 163 -14.53 0.35 -0.62
CA LEU A 163 -13.09 0.13 -0.57
C LEU A 163 -12.37 1.47 -0.37
N SER A 164 -11.61 1.59 0.71
CA SER A 164 -10.72 2.73 0.93
C SER A 164 -9.56 2.34 1.83
N VAL A 165 -8.33 2.48 1.33
CA VAL A 165 -7.12 2.10 2.08
C VAL A 165 -7.03 2.88 3.40
N SER A 166 -7.18 4.22 3.36
CA SER A 166 -7.17 5.02 4.59
C SER A 166 -8.48 4.93 5.36
N GLY A 167 -9.60 4.75 4.67
CA GLY A 167 -10.94 4.89 5.25
C GLY A 167 -11.30 6.34 5.61
N GLU A 168 -10.53 7.32 5.13
CA GLU A 168 -10.66 8.75 5.47
C GLU A 168 -10.89 9.65 4.24
N THR A 169 -11.05 9.09 3.04
CA THR A 169 -11.30 9.89 1.83
C THR A 169 -12.66 10.61 1.95
N PRO A 170 -12.70 11.95 2.01
CA PRO A 170 -13.92 12.70 2.35
C PRO A 170 -15.11 12.41 1.42
N GLU A 171 -14.86 12.31 0.12
CA GLU A 171 -15.91 12.04 -0.85
C GLU A 171 -16.46 10.61 -0.73
N ILE A 172 -15.61 9.63 -0.40
CA ILE A 172 -16.04 8.26 -0.13
C ILE A 172 -16.86 8.18 1.16
N LEU A 173 -16.46 8.91 2.20
CA LEU A 173 -17.24 9.02 3.44
C LEU A 173 -18.61 9.66 3.19
N LYS A 174 -18.68 10.65 2.30
CA LYS A 174 -19.95 11.26 1.88
C LYS A 174 -20.86 10.24 1.20
N LEU A 175 -20.34 9.44 0.27
CA LEU A 175 -21.10 8.35 -0.35
C LEU A 175 -21.54 7.31 0.69
N ALA A 176 -20.66 6.89 1.59
CA ALA A 176 -21.00 5.97 2.69
C ALA A 176 -22.15 6.51 3.55
N SER A 177 -22.12 7.81 3.89
CA SER A 177 -23.20 8.47 4.62
C SER A 177 -24.53 8.43 3.85
N GLN A 178 -24.51 8.62 2.53
CA GLN A 178 -25.71 8.52 1.71
C GLN A 178 -26.31 7.10 1.68
N PHE A 179 -25.47 6.06 1.59
CA PHE A 179 -25.92 4.67 1.70
C PHE A 179 -26.57 4.41 3.07
N SER A 180 -25.93 4.85 4.15
CA SER A 180 -26.42 4.70 5.52
C SER A 180 -27.76 5.42 5.74
N LEU A 181 -27.91 6.65 5.24
CA LEU A 181 -29.15 7.43 5.31
C LEU A 181 -30.34 6.75 4.62
N HIS A 182 -30.08 5.92 3.62
CA HIS A 182 -31.11 5.16 2.89
C HIS A 182 -31.25 3.72 3.41
N HIS A 183 -30.71 3.41 4.59
CA HIS A 183 -30.77 2.09 5.21
C HIS A 183 -30.17 0.96 4.36
N CYS A 184 -29.23 1.30 3.46
CA CYS A 184 -28.44 0.32 2.74
C CYS A 184 -27.34 -0.19 3.67
N LYS A 185 -27.17 -1.52 3.73
CA LYS A 185 -26.09 -2.13 4.52
C LYS A 185 -24.74 -1.79 3.90
N ILE A 186 -23.76 -1.48 4.74
CA ILE A 186 -22.41 -1.10 4.34
C ILE A 186 -21.43 -2.16 4.84
N ILE A 187 -20.67 -2.71 3.91
CA ILE A 187 -19.46 -3.49 4.18
C ILE A 187 -18.28 -2.61 3.76
N SER A 188 -17.34 -2.38 4.65
CA SER A 188 -16.11 -1.65 4.34
C SER A 188 -14.92 -2.60 4.22
N ILE A 189 -14.03 -2.30 3.27
CA ILE A 189 -12.70 -2.94 3.16
C ILE A 189 -11.67 -1.84 3.31
N THR A 190 -10.95 -1.86 4.43
CA THR A 190 -10.05 -0.78 4.83
C THR A 190 -8.73 -1.34 5.37
N ASN A 191 -7.70 -0.51 5.46
CA ASN A 191 -6.46 -0.94 6.08
C ASN A 191 -6.52 -0.93 7.63
N SER A 192 -7.53 -0.28 8.21
CA SER A 192 -7.66 -0.10 9.66
C SER A 192 -9.12 -0.10 10.10
N GLU A 193 -9.42 -0.92 11.11
CA GLU A 193 -10.71 -0.98 11.81
C GLU A 193 -11.08 0.31 12.56
N THR A 194 -10.11 1.18 12.83
CA THR A 194 -10.33 2.44 13.54
C THR A 194 -10.58 3.62 12.61
N SER A 195 -10.74 3.39 11.31
CA SER A 195 -11.04 4.46 10.35
C SER A 195 -12.50 4.94 10.46
N SER A 196 -12.78 6.15 9.97
CA SER A 196 -14.13 6.70 9.91
C SER A 196 -15.07 5.82 9.10
N LEU A 197 -14.61 5.32 7.94
CA LEU A 197 -15.39 4.41 7.10
C LEU A 197 -15.69 3.10 7.83
N ALA A 198 -14.71 2.52 8.55
CA ALA A 198 -14.92 1.29 9.32
C ALA A 198 -15.99 1.46 10.41
N ARG A 199 -16.01 2.61 11.11
CA ARG A 199 -17.04 2.93 12.11
C ARG A 199 -18.43 3.16 11.52
N MET A 200 -18.52 3.58 10.27
CA MET A 200 -19.80 3.79 9.57
C MET A 200 -20.38 2.51 8.99
N ALA A 201 -19.58 1.46 8.87
CA ALA A 201 -19.97 0.21 8.24
C ALA A 201 -20.65 -0.75 9.23
N ASP A 202 -21.60 -1.54 8.74
CA ASP A 202 -22.18 -2.66 9.50
C ASP A 202 -21.17 -3.79 9.69
N PHE A 203 -20.27 -3.96 8.71
CA PHE A 203 -19.16 -4.91 8.75
C PHE A 203 -17.89 -4.25 8.20
N ASN A 204 -16.77 -4.43 8.89
CA ASN A 204 -15.46 -3.99 8.41
C ASN A 204 -14.53 -5.19 8.20
N LEU A 205 -13.90 -5.23 7.04
CA LEU A 205 -12.84 -6.17 6.69
C LEU A 205 -11.52 -5.39 6.66
N SER A 206 -10.77 -5.46 7.75
CA SER A 206 -9.45 -4.82 7.86
C SER A 206 -8.31 -5.77 7.54
N TYR A 207 -7.28 -5.28 6.85
CA TYR A 207 -6.13 -6.09 6.43
C TYR A 207 -4.76 -5.62 6.95
N HIS A 208 -4.71 -4.51 7.70
CA HIS A 208 -3.55 -4.09 8.52
C HIS A 208 -2.16 -4.16 7.84
N MET A 209 -2.07 -3.73 6.58
CA MET A 209 -0.79 -3.64 5.87
C MET A 209 -0.02 -2.36 6.22
N PRO A 210 1.31 -2.42 6.32
CA PRO A 210 2.13 -1.21 6.43
C PRO A 210 1.86 -0.30 5.23
N GLN A 211 1.46 0.96 5.50
CA GLN A 211 1.18 1.89 4.41
C GLN A 211 2.48 2.37 3.77
N ILE A 212 2.52 2.29 2.44
CA ILE A 212 3.65 2.77 1.64
C ILE A 212 3.15 3.90 0.73
N LEU A 213 3.65 5.11 0.98
CA LEU A 213 3.32 6.32 0.22
C LEU A 213 4.57 6.84 -0.50
N ILE A 214 4.50 6.99 -1.82
CA ILE A 214 5.52 7.68 -2.60
C ILE A 214 5.21 9.19 -2.58
N ALA A 215 6.21 9.99 -2.23
CA ALA A 215 6.10 11.46 -2.14
C ALA A 215 4.94 11.93 -1.25
N SER A 216 4.51 11.11 -0.28
CA SER A 216 3.34 11.36 0.58
C SER A 216 1.99 11.51 -0.16
N GLU A 217 1.94 11.19 -1.46
CA GLU A 217 0.76 11.37 -2.31
C GLU A 217 0.26 10.05 -2.89
N TYR A 218 1.17 9.22 -3.42
CA TYR A 218 0.80 8.02 -4.17
C TYR A 218 0.90 6.77 -3.30
N ASN A 219 -0.24 6.15 -3.01
CA ASN A 219 -0.30 4.94 -2.22
C ASN A 219 0.01 3.70 -3.06
N ILE A 220 1.11 3.01 -2.72
CA ILE A 220 1.54 1.75 -3.33
C ILE A 220 1.47 0.57 -2.35
N THR A 221 0.71 0.72 -1.27
CA THR A 221 0.43 -0.36 -0.32
C THR A 221 -0.18 -1.54 -1.06
N THR A 222 0.37 -2.73 -0.85
CA THR A 222 -0.11 -3.95 -1.50
C THR A 222 -1.61 -4.13 -1.32
N GLN A 223 -2.28 -4.49 -2.41
CA GLN A 223 -3.73 -4.72 -2.45
C GLN A 223 -4.07 -6.22 -2.60
N VAL A 224 -3.06 -7.11 -2.49
CA VAL A 224 -3.27 -8.56 -2.46
C VAL A 224 -4.30 -8.97 -1.40
N PRO A 225 -4.29 -8.42 -0.17
CA PRO A 225 -5.33 -8.73 0.82
C PRO A 225 -6.75 -8.42 0.37
N VAL A 226 -6.94 -7.29 -0.33
CA VAL A 226 -8.26 -6.87 -0.83
C VAL A 226 -8.77 -7.84 -1.88
N ILE A 227 -7.91 -8.22 -2.84
CA ILE A 227 -8.26 -9.22 -3.87
C ILE A 227 -8.62 -10.55 -3.21
N TYR A 228 -7.80 -11.03 -2.26
CA TYR A 228 -8.08 -12.26 -1.53
C TYR A 228 -9.43 -12.21 -0.79
N MET A 229 -9.74 -11.11 -0.09
CA MET A 229 -11.02 -10.97 0.61
C MET A 229 -12.22 -11.02 -0.36
N LEU A 230 -12.12 -10.32 -1.50
CA LEU A 230 -13.16 -10.36 -2.53
C LEU A 230 -13.37 -11.78 -3.07
N GLU A 231 -12.29 -12.50 -3.36
CA GLU A 231 -12.34 -13.87 -3.85
C GLU A 231 -12.86 -14.85 -2.79
N ALA A 232 -12.40 -14.75 -1.55
CA ALA A 232 -12.84 -15.59 -0.44
C ALA A 232 -14.36 -15.46 -0.20
N ILE A 233 -14.88 -14.22 -0.23
CA ILE A 233 -16.32 -13.96 -0.13
C ILE A 233 -17.05 -14.55 -1.34
N GLY A 234 -16.62 -14.24 -2.56
CA GLY A 234 -17.31 -14.71 -3.76
C GLY A 234 -17.29 -16.24 -3.92
N ASN A 235 -16.22 -16.91 -3.51
CA ASN A 235 -16.14 -18.38 -3.46
C ASN A 235 -17.13 -19.00 -2.46
N LYS A 236 -17.46 -18.31 -1.36
CA LYS A 236 -18.52 -18.75 -0.43
C LYS A 236 -19.91 -18.50 -1.01
N LEU A 237 -20.09 -17.48 -1.86
CA LEU A 237 -21.35 -17.21 -2.55
C LEU A 237 -21.67 -18.27 -3.61
N GLU A 238 -20.68 -18.74 -4.38
CA GLU A 238 -20.86 -19.79 -5.39
C GLU A 238 -21.41 -21.09 -4.78
N LYS A 239 -20.84 -21.54 -3.65
CA LYS A 239 -21.31 -22.75 -2.95
C LYS A 239 -22.77 -22.70 -2.52
N ASN A 240 -23.27 -21.51 -2.18
CA ASN A 240 -24.66 -21.32 -1.76
C ASN A 240 -25.64 -21.33 -2.94
N ILE A 241 -25.18 -21.14 -4.18
CA ILE A 241 -26.02 -21.16 -5.39
C ILE A 241 -26.13 -22.59 -5.94
N SER A 242 -25.10 -23.41 -5.73
CA SER A 242 -25.04 -24.81 -6.13
C SER A 242 -25.74 -25.77 -5.14
N SER A 243 -26.36 -25.25 -4.07
CA SER A 243 -27.07 -26.00 -3.02
C SER A 243 -28.58 -25.76 -3.10
#